data_AF-A0A8T4F9X2-F1
#
_entry.id   AF-A0A8T4F9X2-F1
#
_cell.length_a   1.000
_cell.length_b   1.000
_cell.length_c   1.000
_cell.angle_alpha   90.00
_cell.angle_beta   90.00
_cell.angle_gamma   90.00
#
_symmetry.space_group_name_H-M   'P 1'
#
loop_
_entity.id
_entity.type
_entity.pdbx_description
1 polymer ?
#
loop_
_entity_poly.entity_id
_entity_poly.type
_entity_poly.pdbx_seq_one_letter_code
_entity_poly.pdbx_strand_id
1 'polypeptide(L)'
;MARSAGADDLLRQLAQLNTTDLRVLLTEVFPSQAYEGERTIKYARGTEREPALSLVYRAARSGRPPDGAVSELRREAALQPEDVDELRRFLAILQGPPRDHLASFFHFSSRPVSTWWRYRDEFQIMPPPPDAPLPGMLVGDWPFLIEARYRSPDHFGFEIQYRMRTMNRLRLLLPVWLIGPKFKPHTERNTKHWVVPFQGPATETQPPNGVSRLLAALRLRRQPSPAPVRPGPPVFAQEYYEVEGRVRGGPDLSSLDPARAAPLVEDHEAYYRTMSRRLDDVVEFPAILSTLFDTYYALDEETARRYRRACYWFNLGNFLYGYSGSASFFALVAAIESLLPGGEGPHPCAECGASHYPSLTKAFRGFLETYVPDKPEREAFYDLRSKIAHGSRLLHFDLREEWSEFHPVSADEDTQIRQLQGMCRVALVNWLLAQGTG
;
A
#
# COMPACT_ATOMS: atom_id res chain seq x y z
N MET A 1 34.24 -15.14 -33.53
CA MET A 1 34.40 -15.80 -32.21
C MET A 1 34.65 -14.83 -31.07
N ALA A 2 35.58 -13.86 -31.16
CA ALA A 2 35.80 -12.90 -30.04
C ALA A 2 34.58 -12.04 -29.65
N ARG A 3 33.74 -11.62 -30.62
CA ARG A 3 32.55 -10.81 -30.37
C ARG A 3 31.41 -11.55 -29.65
N SER A 4 31.29 -12.88 -29.81
CA SER A 4 30.24 -13.65 -29.13
C SER A 4 30.53 -13.83 -27.65
N ALA A 5 31.80 -14.06 -27.29
CA ALA A 5 32.22 -14.22 -25.90
C ALA A 5 31.90 -13.00 -25.03
N GLY A 6 31.99 -11.78 -25.59
CA GLY A 6 31.67 -10.55 -24.86
C GLY A 6 30.18 -10.31 -24.64
N ALA A 7 29.29 -10.93 -25.42
CA ALA A 7 27.85 -10.86 -25.20
C ALA A 7 27.40 -11.83 -24.11
N ASP A 8 27.91 -13.05 -24.13
CA ASP A 8 27.57 -14.07 -23.13
C ASP A 8 28.03 -13.67 -21.72
N ASP A 9 29.18 -13.00 -21.62
CA ASP A 9 29.65 -12.46 -20.35
C ASP A 9 28.74 -11.36 -19.79
N LEU A 10 28.30 -10.43 -20.65
CA LEU A 10 27.35 -9.39 -20.27
C LEU A 10 26.03 -9.99 -19.77
N LEU A 11 25.49 -10.99 -20.46
CA LEU A 11 24.24 -11.64 -20.04
C LEU A 11 24.38 -12.31 -18.66
N ARG A 12 25.54 -12.88 -18.34
CA ARG A 12 25.82 -13.39 -16.99
C ARG A 12 25.84 -12.28 -15.94
N GLN A 13 26.42 -11.12 -16.25
CA GLN A 13 26.39 -9.96 -15.35
C GLN A 13 24.96 -9.45 -15.14
N LEU A 14 24.18 -9.33 -16.22
CA LEU A 14 22.78 -8.91 -16.15
C LEU A 14 21.91 -9.89 -15.33
N ALA A 15 22.16 -11.20 -15.44
CA ALA A 15 21.45 -12.21 -14.67
C ALA A 15 21.72 -12.16 -13.15
N GLN A 16 22.76 -11.44 -12.71
CA GLN A 16 23.06 -11.21 -11.29
C GLN A 16 22.32 -9.99 -10.71
N LEU A 17 21.73 -9.15 -11.55
CA LEU A 17 20.91 -8.03 -11.10
C LEU A 17 19.65 -8.54 -10.40
N ASN A 18 19.13 -7.75 -9.45
CA ASN A 18 17.80 -8.03 -8.93
C ASN A 18 16.75 -7.93 -10.06
N THR A 19 15.70 -8.74 -9.97
CA THR A 19 14.66 -8.82 -11.01
C THR A 19 14.11 -7.45 -11.41
N THR A 20 13.94 -6.53 -10.46
CA THR A 20 13.39 -5.21 -10.75
C THR A 20 14.32 -4.40 -11.63
N ASP A 21 15.58 -4.24 -11.24
CA ASP A 21 16.54 -3.45 -12.04
C ASP A 21 16.78 -4.07 -13.40
N LEU A 22 16.84 -5.41 -13.49
CA LEU A 22 16.94 -6.11 -14.76
C LEU A 22 15.74 -5.79 -15.66
N ARG A 23 14.52 -5.82 -15.15
CA ARG A 23 13.32 -5.51 -15.94
C ARG A 23 13.31 -4.07 -16.43
N VAL A 24 13.72 -3.11 -15.60
CA VAL A 24 13.80 -1.69 -16.00
C VAL A 24 14.82 -1.55 -17.12
N LEU A 25 16.04 -2.07 -16.90
CA LEU A 25 17.10 -2.07 -17.89
C LEU A 25 16.65 -2.69 -19.22
N LEU A 26 16.03 -3.87 -19.19
CA LEU A 26 15.54 -4.54 -20.40
C LEU A 26 14.41 -3.75 -21.08
N THR A 27 13.55 -3.06 -20.33
CA THR A 27 12.45 -2.25 -20.90
C THR A 27 12.99 -1.00 -21.60
N GLU A 28 14.06 -0.39 -21.08
CA GLU A 28 14.71 0.76 -21.72
C GLU A 28 15.36 0.39 -23.06
N VAL A 29 16.01 -0.78 -23.14
CA VAL A 29 16.64 -1.26 -24.39
C VAL A 29 15.63 -1.88 -25.35
N PHE A 30 14.64 -2.59 -24.82
CA PHE A 30 13.65 -3.35 -25.57
C PHE A 30 12.22 -2.97 -25.14
N PRO A 31 11.63 -1.95 -25.76
CA PRO A 31 10.32 -1.43 -25.36
C PRO A 31 9.16 -2.39 -25.65
N SER A 32 9.37 -3.39 -26.52
CA SER A 32 8.34 -4.38 -26.87
C SER A 32 8.54 -5.67 -26.09
N GLN A 33 7.47 -6.13 -25.45
CA GLN A 33 7.46 -7.31 -24.59
C GLN A 33 6.31 -8.23 -24.98
N ALA A 34 6.55 -9.53 -25.03
CA ALA A 34 5.53 -10.54 -25.26
C ALA A 34 5.69 -11.70 -24.26
N TYR A 35 4.58 -12.21 -23.76
CA TYR A 35 4.59 -13.40 -22.91
C TYR A 35 4.65 -14.65 -23.79
N GLU A 36 5.50 -15.59 -23.43
CA GLU A 36 5.51 -16.95 -23.97
C GLU A 36 5.26 -17.94 -22.83
N GLY A 37 4.07 -18.53 -22.85
CA GLY A 37 3.59 -19.36 -21.74
C GLY A 37 3.50 -18.58 -20.43
N GLU A 38 3.70 -19.28 -19.32
CA GLU A 38 3.49 -18.71 -17.97
C GLU A 38 4.74 -18.06 -17.37
N ARG A 39 5.92 -18.31 -17.95
CA ARG A 39 7.20 -18.08 -17.28
C ARG A 39 8.23 -17.32 -18.09
N THR A 40 7.95 -17.02 -19.35
CA THR A 40 8.93 -16.39 -20.23
C THR A 40 8.38 -15.06 -20.71
N ILE A 41 9.19 -14.01 -20.60
CA ILE A 41 8.95 -12.72 -21.24
C ILE A 41 10.01 -12.55 -22.32
N LYS A 42 9.54 -12.39 -23.56
CA LYS A 42 10.35 -12.10 -24.74
C LYS A 42 10.48 -10.59 -24.92
N TYR A 43 11.68 -10.13 -25.20
CA TYR A 43 12.03 -8.72 -25.37
C TYR A 43 12.50 -8.47 -26.82
N ALA A 44 11.94 -7.45 -27.47
CA ALA A 44 12.25 -7.10 -28.85
C ALA A 44 12.40 -5.58 -29.05
N ARG A 45 13.18 -5.18 -30.07
CA ARG A 45 13.33 -3.78 -30.49
C ARG A 45 12.20 -3.41 -31.46
N GLY A 46 11.02 -3.12 -30.92
CA GLY A 46 9.81 -2.80 -31.70
C GLY A 46 8.87 -3.99 -31.89
N THR A 47 7.65 -3.71 -32.34
CA THR A 47 6.52 -4.65 -32.35
C THR A 47 6.59 -5.73 -33.43
N GLU A 48 7.33 -5.48 -34.50
CA GLU A 48 7.42 -6.37 -35.67
C GLU A 48 8.71 -7.20 -35.70
N ARG A 49 9.61 -7.01 -34.72
CA ARG A 49 10.89 -7.72 -34.70
C ARG A 49 10.80 -9.03 -33.94
N GLU A 50 11.58 -9.99 -34.41
CA GLU A 50 11.90 -11.20 -33.65
C GLU A 50 12.53 -10.83 -32.28
N PRO A 51 12.31 -11.66 -31.24
CA PRO A 51 12.84 -11.38 -29.91
C PRO A 51 14.37 -11.43 -29.92
N ALA A 52 14.99 -10.51 -29.17
CA ALA A 52 16.43 -10.42 -28.96
C ALA A 52 16.85 -11.13 -27.66
N LEU A 53 16.00 -11.11 -26.63
CA LEU A 53 16.23 -11.78 -25.36
C LEU A 53 14.96 -12.44 -24.83
N SER A 54 15.13 -13.48 -24.04
CA SER A 54 14.07 -14.09 -23.25
C SER A 54 14.44 -14.13 -21.78
N LEU A 55 13.60 -13.56 -20.93
CA LEU A 55 13.72 -13.61 -19.48
C LEU A 55 12.82 -14.72 -18.95
N VAL A 56 13.43 -15.77 -18.39
CA VAL A 56 12.72 -16.93 -17.86
C VAL A 56 12.69 -16.86 -16.34
N TYR A 57 11.49 -16.87 -15.77
CA TYR A 57 11.28 -16.88 -14.32
C TYR A 57 11.35 -18.29 -13.77
N ARG A 58 11.83 -18.42 -12.53
CA ARG A 58 11.86 -19.69 -11.80
C ARG A 58 10.43 -20.23 -11.61
N ALA A 59 10.29 -21.55 -11.72
CA ALA A 59 9.01 -22.21 -11.52
C ALA A 59 8.56 -22.02 -10.08
N ALA A 60 7.25 -21.97 -9.87
CA ALA A 60 6.67 -22.31 -8.59
C ALA A 60 7.22 -23.68 -8.17
N ARG A 61 7.78 -23.79 -6.96
CA ARG A 61 7.99 -25.12 -6.35
C ARG A 61 6.63 -25.60 -5.86
N SER A 62 6.40 -26.91 -5.81
CA SER A 62 5.14 -27.46 -5.28
C SER A 62 4.80 -26.80 -3.94
N GLY A 63 3.63 -26.15 -3.87
CA GLY A 63 3.16 -25.44 -2.67
C GLY A 63 3.75 -24.05 -2.41
N ARG A 64 4.64 -23.51 -3.24
CA ARG A 64 5.18 -22.14 -3.10
C ARG A 64 4.95 -21.33 -4.39
N PRO A 65 4.26 -20.16 -4.31
CA PRO A 65 4.11 -19.31 -5.48
C PRO A 65 5.50 -18.88 -6.01
N PRO A 66 5.62 -18.61 -7.32
CA PRO A 66 6.88 -18.16 -7.89
C PRO A 66 7.31 -16.87 -7.17
N ASP A 67 8.57 -16.83 -6.75
CA ASP A 67 9.17 -15.71 -6.01
C ASP A 67 9.47 -14.50 -6.92
N GLY A 68 9.17 -14.62 -8.22
CA GLY A 68 9.55 -13.65 -9.25
C GLY A 68 11.05 -13.64 -9.50
N ALA A 69 11.81 -14.61 -9.00
CA ALA A 69 13.22 -14.72 -9.29
C ALA A 69 13.41 -15.14 -10.75
N VAL A 70 14.36 -14.48 -11.41
CA VAL A 70 14.81 -14.86 -12.74
C VAL A 70 15.60 -16.15 -12.60
N SER A 71 15.23 -17.19 -13.36
CA SER A 71 16.03 -18.42 -13.45
C SER A 71 17.07 -18.33 -14.54
N GLU A 72 16.76 -17.64 -15.64
CA GLU A 72 17.61 -17.63 -16.83
C GLU A 72 17.36 -16.36 -17.67
N LEU A 73 18.41 -15.82 -18.25
CA LEU A 73 18.36 -14.79 -19.29
C LEU A 73 18.94 -15.40 -20.57
N ARG A 74 18.09 -15.69 -21.55
CA ARG A 74 18.47 -16.33 -22.80
C ARG A 74 18.71 -15.32 -23.90
N ARG A 75 19.76 -15.57 -24.68
CA ARG A 75 20.01 -14.91 -25.95
C ARG A 75 19.11 -15.49 -27.04
N GLU A 76 18.49 -14.63 -27.83
CA GLU A 76 17.72 -15.02 -29.01
C GLU A 76 18.44 -14.61 -30.30
N ALA A 77 17.93 -15.09 -31.44
CA ALA A 77 18.56 -14.89 -32.76
C ALA A 77 18.65 -13.40 -33.17
N ALA A 78 17.70 -12.58 -32.73
CA ALA A 78 17.62 -11.18 -33.15
C ALA A 78 18.55 -10.24 -32.37
N LEU A 79 19.30 -10.70 -31.36
CA LEU A 79 20.21 -9.86 -30.58
C LEU A 79 21.37 -9.33 -31.43
N GLN A 80 21.36 -8.03 -31.70
CA GLN A 80 22.38 -7.36 -32.50
C GLN A 80 23.53 -6.80 -31.64
N PRO A 81 24.71 -6.53 -32.22
CA PRO A 81 25.82 -5.90 -31.50
C PRO A 81 25.45 -4.57 -30.84
N GLU A 82 24.61 -3.76 -31.50
CA GLU A 82 24.16 -2.46 -30.98
C GLU A 82 23.31 -2.62 -29.72
N ASP A 83 22.52 -3.68 -29.62
CA ASP A 83 21.76 -4.01 -28.42
C ASP A 83 22.70 -4.32 -27.25
N VAL A 84 23.78 -5.06 -27.52
CA VAL A 84 24.79 -5.42 -26.51
C VAL A 84 25.49 -4.16 -25.98
N ASP A 85 25.84 -3.23 -26.86
CA ASP A 85 26.47 -1.97 -26.46
C ASP A 85 25.52 -1.08 -25.65
N GLU A 86 24.24 -1.06 -26.00
CA GLU A 86 23.22 -0.34 -25.24
C GLU A 86 22.98 -0.97 -23.85
N LEU A 87 22.93 -2.30 -23.77
CA LEU A 87 22.86 -3.03 -22.50
C LEU A 87 24.07 -2.72 -21.59
N ARG A 88 25.28 -2.66 -22.16
CA ARG A 88 26.49 -2.25 -21.40
C ARG A 88 26.37 -0.83 -20.89
N ARG A 89 25.89 0.09 -21.72
CA ARG A 89 25.68 1.49 -21.32
C ARG A 89 24.73 1.59 -20.14
N PHE A 90 23.59 0.90 -20.18
CA PHE A 90 22.63 0.91 -19.07
C PHE A 90 23.13 0.18 -17.83
N LEU A 91 23.87 -0.92 -17.98
CA LEU A 91 24.51 -1.59 -16.86
C LEU A 91 25.53 -0.66 -16.18
N ALA A 92 26.33 0.08 -16.96
CA ALA A 92 27.27 1.06 -16.44
C ALA A 92 26.57 2.22 -15.71
N ILE A 93 25.41 2.68 -16.20
CA ILE A 93 24.58 3.66 -15.49
C ILE A 93 24.11 3.09 -14.15
N LEU A 94 23.60 1.85 -14.14
CA LEU A 94 23.10 1.18 -12.94
C LEU A 94 24.20 0.93 -11.90
N GLN A 95 25.41 0.58 -12.35
CA GLN A 95 26.59 0.35 -11.51
C GLN A 95 27.30 1.65 -11.11
N GLY A 96 26.95 2.78 -11.72
CA GLY A 96 27.47 4.09 -11.38
C GLY A 96 27.07 4.54 -9.98
N PRO A 97 27.69 5.61 -9.45
CA PRO A 97 27.33 6.14 -8.15
C PRO A 97 25.87 6.63 -8.18
N PRO A 98 25.00 6.15 -7.28
CA PRO A 98 23.61 6.59 -7.25
C PRO A 98 23.53 8.03 -6.76
N ARG A 99 22.59 8.78 -7.33
CA ARG A 99 22.27 10.15 -6.92
C ARG A 99 21.13 10.15 -5.93
N ASP A 100 21.11 11.18 -5.10
CA ASP A 100 20.02 11.43 -4.17
C ASP A 100 18.90 12.17 -4.91
N HIS A 101 17.67 11.74 -4.67
CA HIS A 101 16.45 12.30 -5.23
C HIS A 101 15.39 12.45 -4.15
N LEU A 102 14.38 13.28 -4.41
CA LEU A 102 13.25 13.50 -3.54
C LEU A 102 11.95 13.02 -4.19
N ALA A 103 11.31 12.04 -3.58
CA ALA A 103 9.95 11.63 -3.90
C ALA A 103 8.98 12.51 -3.13
N SER A 104 8.16 13.28 -3.84
CA SER A 104 7.18 14.19 -3.24
C SER A 104 5.80 13.92 -3.80
N PHE A 105 4.83 13.59 -2.94
CA PHE A 105 3.51 13.11 -3.35
C PHE A 105 2.45 13.31 -2.28
N PHE A 106 1.22 13.54 -2.72
CA PHE A 106 0.07 13.63 -1.81
C PHE A 106 -0.44 12.25 -1.45
N HIS A 107 -0.85 12.12 -0.20
CA HIS A 107 -1.63 11.00 0.29
C HIS A 107 -2.88 11.53 1.00
N PHE A 108 -3.83 10.64 1.30
CA PHE A 108 -5.12 11.03 1.87
C PHE A 108 -5.37 10.33 3.19
N SER A 109 -6.11 10.98 4.06
CA SER A 109 -6.44 10.49 5.39
C SER A 109 -7.92 10.73 5.69
N SER A 110 -8.53 9.90 6.53
CA SER A 110 -9.86 10.18 7.11
C SER A 110 -9.84 11.33 8.13
N ARG A 111 -8.65 11.76 8.55
CA ARG A 111 -8.41 12.85 9.50
C ARG A 111 -7.44 13.88 8.93
N PRO A 112 -7.62 15.18 9.16
CA PRO A 112 -6.65 16.19 8.74
C PRO A 112 -5.29 15.99 9.41
N VAL A 113 -4.22 16.25 8.67
CA VAL A 113 -2.85 16.38 9.21
C VAL A 113 -2.61 17.87 9.42
N SER A 114 -2.45 18.31 10.67
CA SER A 114 -2.26 19.74 11.04
C SER A 114 -0.83 20.09 11.45
N THR A 115 -0.08 19.07 11.89
CA THR A 115 1.31 19.12 12.32
C THR A 115 2.18 18.23 11.43
N TRP A 116 3.50 18.28 11.59
CA TRP A 116 4.41 17.42 10.83
C TRP A 116 5.10 16.39 11.72
N TRP A 117 5.53 15.30 11.10
CA TRP A 117 6.38 14.29 11.71
C TRP A 117 7.47 13.88 10.73
N ARG A 118 8.69 13.66 11.22
CA ARG A 118 9.86 13.33 10.39
C ARG A 118 10.57 12.10 10.93
N TYR A 119 10.89 11.16 10.03
CA TYR A 119 11.72 10.01 10.33
C TYR A 119 13.16 10.27 9.88
N ARG A 120 14.01 10.71 10.82
CA ARG A 120 15.42 11.04 10.56
C ARG A 120 15.55 11.96 9.34
N ASP A 121 16.51 11.69 8.46
CA ASP A 121 16.63 12.39 7.18
C ASP A 121 16.02 11.61 6.01
N GLU A 122 15.29 10.52 6.28
CA GLU A 122 14.78 9.64 5.23
C GLU A 122 13.47 10.16 4.61
N PHE A 123 12.48 10.54 5.44
CA PHE A 123 11.22 11.08 4.95
C PHE A 123 10.47 11.88 6.02
N GLN A 124 9.46 12.64 5.59
CA GLN A 124 8.58 13.42 6.45
C GLN A 124 7.13 13.41 5.96
N ILE A 125 6.22 13.58 6.92
CA ILE A 125 4.78 13.72 6.76
C ILE A 125 4.42 15.14 7.19
N MET A 126 3.67 15.85 6.35
CA MET A 126 3.37 17.26 6.56
C MET A 126 1.89 17.56 6.28
N PRO A 127 1.34 18.63 6.86
CA PRO A 127 0.08 19.20 6.39
C PRO A 127 0.18 19.54 4.90
N PRO A 128 -0.95 19.58 4.17
CA PRO A 128 -0.95 20.08 2.81
C PRO A 128 -0.54 21.57 2.80
N PRO A 129 -0.01 22.10 1.68
CA PRO A 129 0.26 23.53 1.53
C PRO A 129 -0.97 24.40 1.86
N PRO A 130 -0.80 25.64 2.36
CA PRO A 130 -1.92 26.50 2.79
C PRO A 130 -2.97 26.79 1.72
N ASP A 131 -2.56 26.78 0.45
CA ASP A 131 -3.36 27.01 -0.75
C ASP A 131 -3.92 25.73 -1.37
N ALA A 132 -3.63 24.57 -0.77
CA ALA A 132 -4.07 23.29 -1.29
C ALA A 132 -5.60 23.12 -1.18
N PRO A 133 -6.28 22.56 -2.19
CA PRO A 133 -7.71 22.28 -2.11
C PRO A 133 -8.02 21.31 -0.96
N LEU A 134 -8.93 21.68 -0.05
CA LEU A 134 -9.34 20.87 1.09
C LEU A 134 -10.82 20.44 0.95
N PRO A 135 -11.21 19.27 1.49
CA PRO A 135 -12.61 18.88 1.50
C PRO A 135 -13.44 19.85 2.35
N GLY A 136 -14.56 20.36 1.80
CA GLY A 136 -15.50 21.24 2.53
C GLY A 136 -16.41 20.52 3.55
N MET A 137 -16.16 19.22 3.76
CA MET A 137 -16.97 18.29 4.54
C MET A 137 -16.15 17.65 5.66
N LEU A 138 -16.84 17.25 6.72
CA LEU A 138 -16.22 16.68 7.92
C LEU A 138 -15.61 15.30 7.65
N VAL A 139 -16.38 14.44 6.97
CA VAL A 139 -15.95 13.10 6.56
C VAL A 139 -15.44 13.20 5.13
N GLY A 140 -14.16 13.53 4.99
CA GLY A 140 -13.50 13.71 3.70
C GLY A 140 -12.26 12.84 3.53
N ASP A 141 -11.71 12.88 2.32
CA ASP A 141 -10.33 12.48 2.05
C ASP A 141 -9.45 13.72 2.26
N TRP A 142 -8.88 13.86 3.45
CA TRP A 142 -8.01 14.98 3.79
C TRP A 142 -6.63 14.77 3.18
N PRO A 143 -6.17 15.65 2.27
CA PRO A 143 -4.86 15.53 1.68
C PRO A 143 -3.79 15.86 2.71
N PHE A 144 -2.65 15.18 2.61
CA PHE A 144 -1.44 15.50 3.33
C PHE A 144 -0.24 15.17 2.46
N LEU A 145 0.90 15.77 2.78
CA LEU A 145 2.09 15.66 1.97
C LEU A 145 3.10 14.68 2.56
N ILE A 146 3.68 13.84 1.72
CA ILE A 146 4.84 13.02 2.05
C ILE A 146 6.01 13.43 1.15
N GLU A 147 7.17 13.63 1.78
CA GLU A 147 8.45 13.82 1.13
C GLU A 147 9.42 12.74 1.60
N ALA A 148 10.02 11.99 0.68
CA ALA A 148 10.91 10.89 0.98
C ALA A 148 12.14 10.91 0.09
N ARG A 149 13.33 10.84 0.69
CA ARG A 149 14.57 10.66 -0.03
C ARG A 149 14.62 9.25 -0.63
N TYR A 150 15.23 9.14 -1.80
CA TYR A 150 15.60 7.87 -2.38
C TYR A 150 16.87 8.03 -3.21
N ARG A 151 17.60 6.93 -3.40
CA ARG A 151 18.81 6.90 -4.21
C ARG A 151 18.54 6.11 -5.49
N SER A 152 18.95 6.65 -6.63
CA SER A 152 18.71 6.05 -7.95
C SER A 152 19.90 6.31 -8.88
N PRO A 153 20.15 5.45 -9.87
CA PRO A 153 20.91 5.84 -11.05
C PRO A 153 20.31 7.09 -11.70
N ASP A 154 21.18 7.93 -12.27
CA ASP A 154 20.83 9.18 -12.97
C ASP A 154 20.22 8.90 -14.36
N HIS A 155 19.05 8.27 -14.36
CA HIS A 155 18.31 7.95 -15.56
C HIS A 155 16.83 7.80 -15.24
N PHE A 156 16.00 8.49 -16.02
CA PHE A 156 14.57 8.65 -15.82
C PHE A 156 13.81 7.33 -15.52
N GLY A 157 14.07 6.27 -16.28
CA GLY A 157 13.44 4.96 -16.09
C GLY A 157 13.69 4.35 -14.70
N PHE A 158 14.95 4.41 -14.22
CA PHE A 158 15.29 3.97 -12.88
C PHE A 158 14.71 4.93 -11.83
N GLU A 159 14.80 6.24 -12.05
CA GLU A 159 14.26 7.25 -11.12
C GLU A 159 12.77 7.04 -10.84
N ILE A 160 11.95 6.84 -11.88
CA ILE A 160 10.52 6.55 -11.70
C ILE A 160 10.31 5.31 -10.85
N GLN A 161 11.06 4.25 -11.13
CA GLN A 161 10.87 2.96 -10.46
C GLN A 161 11.27 3.01 -8.99
N TYR A 162 12.43 3.61 -8.69
CA TYR A 162 12.88 3.80 -7.31
C TYR A 162 11.98 4.77 -6.55
N ARG A 163 11.49 5.83 -7.21
CA ARG A 163 10.45 6.71 -6.65
C ARG A 163 9.19 5.93 -6.30
N MET A 164 8.64 5.16 -7.24
CA MET A 164 7.40 4.39 -7.03
C MET A 164 7.56 3.33 -5.94
N ARG A 165 8.72 2.67 -5.84
CA ARG A 165 9.00 1.73 -4.75
C ARG A 165 9.00 2.41 -3.39
N THR A 166 9.64 3.57 -3.28
CA THR A 166 9.69 4.37 -2.05
C THR A 166 8.28 4.83 -1.65
N MET A 167 7.52 5.38 -2.60
CA MET A 167 6.13 5.81 -2.40
C MET A 167 5.24 4.65 -1.97
N ASN A 168 5.29 3.53 -2.69
CA ASN A 168 4.45 2.36 -2.42
C ASN A 168 4.76 1.74 -1.06
N ARG A 169 6.02 1.74 -0.61
CA ARG A 169 6.40 1.28 0.72
C ARG A 169 5.70 2.12 1.79
N LEU A 170 5.86 3.43 1.78
CA LEU A 170 5.22 4.31 2.78
C LEU A 170 3.69 4.22 2.74
N ARG A 171 3.11 4.15 1.54
CA ARG A 171 1.68 3.97 1.36
C ARG A 171 1.12 2.67 1.93
N LEU A 172 1.93 1.61 1.98
CA LEU A 172 1.52 0.35 2.61
C LEU A 172 1.68 0.40 4.13
N LEU A 173 2.76 0.98 4.63
CA LEU A 173 3.08 0.96 6.07
C LEU A 173 2.24 1.96 6.87
N LEU A 174 2.11 3.20 6.39
CA LEU A 174 1.48 4.29 7.16
C LEU A 174 0.03 4.03 7.54
N PRO A 175 -0.87 3.49 6.68
CA PRO A 175 -2.25 3.21 7.08
C PRO A 175 -2.39 2.11 8.15
N VAL A 176 -1.38 1.26 8.32
CA VAL A 176 -1.31 0.29 9.42
C VAL A 176 -0.86 0.99 10.71
N TRP A 177 0.22 1.76 10.64
CA TRP A 177 0.89 2.33 11.82
C TRP A 177 0.28 3.63 12.33
N LEU A 178 -0.50 4.33 11.50
CA LEU A 178 -1.20 5.56 11.84
C LEU A 178 -2.71 5.37 11.71
N ILE A 179 -3.48 6.00 12.61
CA ILE A 179 -4.93 6.10 12.48
C ILE A 179 -5.25 7.34 11.64
N GLY A 180 -5.84 7.12 10.46
CA GLY A 180 -6.19 8.20 9.55
C GLY A 180 -5.84 7.89 8.10
N PRO A 181 -4.55 7.73 7.76
CA PRO A 181 -4.11 7.52 6.38
C PRO A 181 -4.89 6.40 5.68
N LYS A 182 -5.36 6.70 4.47
CA LYS A 182 -6.20 5.82 3.66
C LYS A 182 -5.35 5.17 2.59
N PHE A 183 -5.45 3.85 2.51
CA PHE A 183 -4.93 3.14 1.35
C PHE A 183 -5.83 3.37 0.14
N LYS A 184 -5.23 3.91 -0.93
CA LYS A 184 -5.79 3.85 -2.28
C LYS A 184 -4.94 2.85 -3.05
N PRO A 185 -5.49 1.73 -3.57
CA PRO A 185 -4.75 0.78 -4.41
C PRO A 185 -4.03 1.51 -5.54
N HIS A 186 -2.81 1.07 -5.90
CA HIS A 186 -2.08 1.75 -6.98
C HIS A 186 -2.69 1.22 -8.26
N THR A 187 -3.63 1.95 -8.81
CA THR A 187 -3.88 1.79 -10.22
C THR A 187 -2.77 2.60 -10.88
N GLU A 188 -1.72 1.93 -11.38
CA GLU A 188 -0.79 2.56 -12.34
C GLU A 188 -1.55 3.23 -13.50
N ARG A 189 -2.80 2.79 -13.68
CA ARG A 189 -3.80 3.40 -14.52
C ARG A 189 -4.44 4.57 -13.78
N ASN A 190 -4.24 5.76 -14.31
CA ASN A 190 -5.10 6.89 -14.02
C ASN A 190 -6.58 6.47 -14.19
N THR A 191 -7.33 6.45 -13.10
CA THR A 191 -8.75 6.11 -13.13
C THR A 191 -9.50 7.29 -13.73
N LYS A 192 -10.18 7.05 -14.85
CA LYS A 192 -11.11 8.03 -15.43
C LYS A 192 -12.53 7.55 -15.20
N HIS A 193 -13.39 8.43 -14.70
CA HIS A 193 -14.78 8.11 -14.41
C HIS A 193 -15.66 9.35 -14.52
N TRP A 194 -16.96 9.13 -14.63
CA TRP A 194 -17.95 10.20 -14.57
C TRP A 194 -18.08 10.70 -13.14
N VAL A 195 -17.89 12.01 -12.93
CA VAL A 195 -18.04 12.68 -11.65
C VAL A 195 -19.07 13.80 -11.77
N VAL A 196 -19.80 14.08 -10.69
CA VAL A 196 -20.66 15.25 -10.60
C VAL A 196 -19.87 16.33 -9.85
N PRO A 197 -19.39 17.39 -10.53
CA PRO A 197 -18.59 18.41 -9.87
C PRO A 197 -19.46 19.12 -8.84
N PHE A 198 -18.95 19.20 -7.62
CA PHE A 198 -19.62 19.93 -6.56
C PHE A 198 -19.57 21.43 -6.86
N GLN A 199 -20.68 22.00 -7.33
CA GLN A 199 -20.86 23.44 -7.52
C GLN A 199 -21.39 24.11 -6.25
N GLY A 200 -20.83 23.76 -5.09
CA GLY A 200 -21.13 24.52 -3.88
C GLY A 200 -20.71 25.98 -4.04
N PRO A 201 -21.32 26.91 -3.30
CA PRO A 201 -20.86 28.30 -3.30
C PRO A 201 -19.37 28.28 -3.04
N ALA A 202 -18.58 28.86 -3.96
CA ALA A 202 -17.16 29.06 -3.78
C ALA A 202 -17.02 29.66 -2.38
N THR A 203 -16.34 28.94 -1.48
CA THR A 203 -16.26 29.34 -0.09
C THR A 203 -15.36 30.57 -0.06
N GLU A 204 -15.96 31.74 -0.24
CA GLU A 204 -15.27 33.04 -0.14
C GLU A 204 -14.81 33.31 1.30
N THR A 205 -15.16 32.44 2.24
CA THR A 205 -14.50 32.29 3.54
C THR A 205 -14.48 30.81 3.93
N GLN A 206 -13.31 30.32 4.35
CA GLN A 206 -13.20 29.03 5.03
C GLN A 206 -14.27 29.00 6.13
N PRO A 207 -15.21 28.05 6.12
CA PRO A 207 -16.24 27.98 7.13
C PRO A 207 -15.55 27.80 8.49
N PRO A 208 -16.06 28.44 9.56
CA PRO A 208 -15.50 28.23 10.88
C PRO A 208 -15.55 26.73 11.22
N ASN A 209 -14.59 26.28 12.03
CA ASN A 209 -14.39 24.88 12.44
C ASN A 209 -15.71 24.10 12.68
N GLY A 210 -15.69 22.78 12.49
CA GLY A 210 -16.90 21.93 12.54
C GLY A 210 -17.81 22.16 13.77
N VAL A 211 -17.23 22.56 14.90
CA VAL A 211 -17.94 22.95 16.13
C VAL A 211 -18.81 24.20 15.94
N SER A 212 -18.33 25.22 15.23
CA SER A 212 -19.11 26.44 14.94
C SER A 212 -20.30 26.16 14.02
N ARG A 213 -20.17 25.22 13.07
CA ARG A 213 -21.30 24.74 12.25
C ARG A 213 -22.31 23.97 13.07
N LEU A 214 -21.85 23.08 13.96
CA LEU A 214 -22.73 22.32 14.85
C LEU A 214 -23.47 23.25 15.83
N LEU A 215 -22.77 24.21 16.43
CA LEU A 215 -23.37 25.22 17.31
C LEU A 215 -24.32 26.16 16.57
N ALA A 216 -24.02 26.51 15.31
CA ALA A 216 -24.93 27.27 14.46
C ALA A 216 -26.19 26.45 14.09
N ALA A 217 -26.04 25.15 13.83
CA ALA A 217 -27.16 24.25 13.56
C ALA A 217 -28.03 23.99 14.81
N LEU A 218 -27.42 23.96 16.00
CA LEU A 218 -28.13 23.84 17.29
C LEU A 218 -28.79 25.14 17.74
N ARG A 219 -28.36 26.31 17.22
CA ARG A 219 -29.09 27.57 17.40
C ARG A 219 -30.35 27.52 16.56
N LEU A 220 -31.47 27.16 17.18
CA LEU A 220 -32.87 27.07 16.69
C LEU A 220 -33.45 28.31 15.99
N ARG A 221 -32.65 29.26 15.49
CA ARG A 221 -33.14 30.23 14.53
C ARG A 221 -33.29 29.52 13.19
N ARG A 222 -34.53 29.43 12.71
CA ARG A 222 -34.88 29.13 11.31
C ARG A 222 -34.04 30.04 10.41
N GLN A 223 -32.88 29.56 9.95
CA GLN A 223 -32.24 30.18 8.81
C GLN A 223 -33.15 29.92 7.61
N PRO A 224 -33.35 30.90 6.72
CA PRO A 224 -34.01 30.64 5.44
C PRO A 224 -33.29 29.46 4.79
N SER A 225 -34.05 28.43 4.40
CA SER A 225 -33.47 27.27 3.74
C SER A 225 -32.59 27.76 2.59
N PRO A 226 -31.28 27.42 2.57
CA PRO A 226 -30.44 27.79 1.45
C PRO A 226 -31.11 27.26 0.18
N ALA A 227 -31.08 28.07 -0.89
CA ALA A 227 -31.58 27.62 -2.18
C ALA A 227 -30.96 26.25 -2.51
N PRO A 228 -31.74 25.29 -3.04
CA PRO A 228 -31.22 23.97 -3.32
C PRO A 228 -30.02 24.08 -4.25
N VAL A 229 -28.87 23.58 -3.80
CA VAL A 229 -27.65 23.54 -4.61
C VAL A 229 -27.94 22.60 -5.77
N ARG A 230 -27.98 23.14 -6.99
CA ARG A 230 -28.10 22.31 -8.19
C ARG A 230 -26.73 21.69 -8.45
N PRO A 231 -26.61 20.35 -8.49
CA PRO A 231 -25.36 19.73 -8.92
C PRO A 231 -25.03 20.17 -10.35
N GLY A 232 -23.75 20.36 -10.65
CA GLY A 232 -23.31 20.60 -12.02
C GLY A 232 -23.59 19.39 -12.92
N PRO A 233 -23.54 19.54 -14.26
CA PRO A 233 -23.64 18.41 -15.15
C PRO A 233 -22.48 17.42 -14.86
N PRO A 234 -22.71 16.10 -15.00
CA PRO A 234 -21.64 15.13 -14.86
C PRO A 234 -20.54 15.38 -15.90
N VAL A 235 -19.29 15.25 -15.49
CA VAL A 235 -18.10 15.39 -16.34
C VAL A 235 -17.26 14.12 -16.27
N PHE A 236 -16.65 13.74 -17.38
CA PHE A 236 -15.70 12.62 -17.40
C PHE A 236 -14.32 13.15 -17.01
N ALA A 237 -13.87 12.80 -15.80
CA ALA A 237 -12.65 13.32 -15.21
C ALA A 237 -11.66 12.21 -14.85
N GLN A 238 -10.39 12.59 -14.76
CA GLN A 238 -9.33 11.73 -14.25
C GLN A 238 -9.14 12.00 -12.76
N GLU A 239 -9.09 10.94 -11.94
CA GLU A 239 -8.74 11.09 -10.52
C GLU A 239 -7.28 11.53 -10.39
N TYR A 240 -7.08 12.72 -9.83
CA TYR A 240 -5.76 13.28 -9.57
C TYR A 240 -5.87 14.41 -8.53
N TYR A 241 -4.77 14.67 -7.84
CA TYR A 241 -4.66 15.78 -6.90
C TYR A 241 -3.29 16.43 -7.03
N GLU A 242 -3.31 17.71 -7.36
CA GLU A 242 -2.14 18.56 -7.46
C GLU A 242 -2.47 19.95 -6.93
N VAL A 243 -1.43 20.62 -6.45
CA VAL A 243 -1.49 22.01 -6.02
C VAL A 243 -0.75 22.81 -7.07
N GLU A 244 -1.44 23.77 -7.68
CA GLU A 244 -0.89 24.62 -8.72
C GLU A 244 0.32 25.41 -8.19
N GLY A 245 1.32 25.66 -9.05
CA GLY A 245 2.52 26.41 -8.66
C GLY A 245 3.46 25.69 -7.70
N ARG A 246 3.15 24.45 -7.32
CA ARG A 246 4.00 23.67 -6.42
C ARG A 246 5.35 23.33 -7.07
N VAL A 247 6.41 23.98 -6.60
CA VAL A 247 7.78 23.67 -7.00
C VAL A 247 8.23 22.40 -6.29
N ARG A 248 8.66 21.40 -7.06
CA ARG A 248 9.40 20.25 -6.49
C ARG A 248 10.81 20.73 -6.20
N GLY A 249 11.20 20.71 -4.92
CA GLY A 249 12.53 21.10 -4.47
C GLY A 249 13.63 20.18 -4.99
N GLY A 250 14.87 20.49 -4.58
CA GLY A 250 16.04 19.63 -4.82
C GLY A 250 15.95 18.28 -4.06
N PRO A 251 17.06 17.56 -3.92
CA PRO A 251 17.06 16.23 -3.29
C PRO A 251 16.79 16.26 -1.77
N ASP A 252 16.83 17.44 -1.15
CA ASP A 252 16.68 17.58 0.29
C ASP A 252 15.22 17.74 0.72
N LEU A 253 14.91 17.21 1.91
CA LEU A 253 13.61 17.40 2.54
C LEU A 253 13.35 18.88 2.82
N SER A 254 12.11 19.33 2.64
CA SER A 254 11.73 20.71 2.97
C SER A 254 12.02 21.01 4.44
N SER A 255 12.52 22.22 4.73
CA SER A 255 12.76 22.68 6.11
C SER A 255 11.46 22.77 6.88
N LEU A 256 11.46 22.28 8.13
CA LEU A 256 10.28 22.27 8.99
C LEU A 256 10.50 23.16 10.21
N ASP A 257 9.47 23.88 10.62
CA ASP A 257 9.46 24.65 11.86
C ASP A 257 9.32 23.71 13.08
N PRO A 258 10.33 23.59 13.96
CA PRO A 258 10.28 22.76 15.16
C PRO A 258 9.06 23.03 16.06
N ALA A 259 8.56 24.27 16.09
CA ALA A 259 7.41 24.63 16.90
C ALA A 259 6.09 24.01 16.41
N ARG A 260 6.07 23.49 15.18
CA ARG A 260 4.92 22.81 14.55
C ARG A 260 5.05 21.29 14.48
N ALA A 261 6.07 20.73 15.12
CA ALA A 261 6.23 19.29 15.25
C ALA A 261 5.01 18.68 15.96
N ALA A 262 4.59 17.50 15.52
CA ALA A 262 3.47 16.82 16.14
C ALA A 262 3.83 16.38 17.57
N PRO A 263 2.95 16.60 18.57
CA PRO A 263 3.08 15.90 19.85
C PRO A 263 2.93 14.40 19.62
N LEU A 264 3.73 13.61 20.33
CA LEU A 264 3.70 12.16 20.23
C LEU A 264 2.74 11.56 21.24
N VAL A 265 2.04 10.50 20.85
CA VAL A 265 1.19 9.71 21.73
C VAL A 265 2.04 8.61 22.38
N GLU A 266 2.32 8.75 23.67
CA GLU A 266 3.20 7.83 24.42
C GLU A 266 2.56 6.45 24.64
N ASP A 267 1.27 6.41 25.00
CA ASP A 267 0.51 5.17 25.21
C ASP A 267 0.08 4.57 23.86
N HIS A 268 1.00 3.83 23.25
CA HIS A 268 0.77 3.19 21.96
C HIS A 268 -0.27 2.06 22.05
N GLU A 269 -0.42 1.39 23.19
CA GLU A 269 -1.46 0.37 23.35
C GLU A 269 -2.85 1.01 23.28
N ALA A 270 -3.07 2.10 24.02
CA ALA A 270 -4.31 2.86 23.93
C ALA A 270 -4.51 3.47 22.53
N TYR A 271 -3.44 3.96 21.90
CA TYR A 271 -3.48 4.49 20.54
C TYR A 271 -4.07 3.45 19.58
N TYR A 272 -3.51 2.24 19.49
CA TYR A 272 -3.96 1.23 18.54
C TYR A 272 -5.28 0.54 18.90
N ARG A 273 -5.70 0.59 20.17
CA ARG A 273 -7.03 0.12 20.60
C ARG A 273 -8.15 1.13 20.36
N THR A 274 -7.84 2.36 19.97
CA THR A 274 -8.84 3.41 19.73
C THR A 274 -9.66 3.10 18.49
N MET A 275 -10.93 2.72 18.70
CA MET A 275 -11.90 2.43 17.64
C MET A 275 -12.81 3.62 17.31
N SER A 276 -12.93 4.57 18.23
CA SER A 276 -13.84 5.71 18.10
C SER A 276 -13.21 6.82 17.26
N ARG A 277 -14.04 7.46 16.44
CA ARG A 277 -13.71 8.73 15.77
C ARG A 277 -14.43 9.85 16.49
N ARG A 278 -13.71 10.86 16.96
CA ARG A 278 -14.31 12.16 17.23
C ARG A 278 -14.32 12.95 15.92
N LEU A 279 -15.30 13.83 15.81
CA LEU A 279 -15.53 14.59 14.59
C LEU A 279 -14.39 15.58 14.29
N ASP A 280 -13.65 15.99 15.31
CA ASP A 280 -12.53 16.92 15.28
C ASP A 280 -11.15 16.25 15.40
N ASP A 281 -11.09 14.92 15.30
CA ASP A 281 -9.82 14.20 15.38
C ASP A 281 -8.87 14.61 14.24
N VAL A 282 -7.63 14.93 14.61
CA VAL A 282 -6.51 15.07 13.69
C VAL A 282 -5.71 13.76 13.61
N VAL A 283 -4.84 13.63 12.62
CA VAL A 283 -3.84 12.54 12.62
C VAL A 283 -2.85 12.80 13.75
N GLU A 284 -2.74 11.83 14.65
CA GLU A 284 -1.77 11.79 15.73
C GLU A 284 -0.68 10.78 15.42
N PHE A 285 0.53 11.01 15.95
CA PHE A 285 1.70 10.18 15.71
C PHE A 285 2.09 9.46 17.00
N PRO A 286 2.12 8.11 17.02
CA PRO A 286 2.54 7.38 18.21
C PRO A 286 4.04 7.52 18.43
N ALA A 287 4.48 7.61 19.68
CA ALA A 287 5.90 7.74 20.02
C ALA A 287 6.75 6.56 19.49
N ILE A 288 6.13 5.38 19.38
CA ILE A 288 6.79 4.18 18.85
C ILE A 288 6.99 4.19 17.32
N LEU A 289 6.48 5.19 16.60
CA LEU A 289 6.49 5.18 15.13
C LEU A 289 7.91 5.07 14.55
N SER A 290 8.89 5.78 15.14
CA SER A 290 10.29 5.66 14.73
C SER A 290 10.82 4.24 14.94
N THR A 291 10.50 3.61 16.07
CA THR A 291 10.86 2.22 16.39
C THR A 291 10.27 1.23 15.38
N LEU A 292 9.03 1.46 14.91
CA LEU A 292 8.42 0.63 13.87
C LEU A 292 9.17 0.73 12.54
N PHE A 293 9.57 1.94 12.14
CA PHE A 293 10.40 2.12 10.94
C PHE A 293 11.78 1.48 11.10
N ASP A 294 12.44 1.68 12.25
CA ASP A 294 13.73 1.07 12.54
C ASP A 294 13.67 -0.46 12.45
N THR A 295 12.68 -1.05 13.11
CA THR A 295 12.47 -2.50 13.10
C THR A 295 12.18 -3.00 11.69
N TYR A 296 11.33 -2.30 10.94
CA TYR A 296 11.02 -2.66 9.56
C TYR A 296 12.25 -2.59 8.63
N TYR A 297 13.07 -1.54 8.75
CA TYR A 297 14.28 -1.39 7.94
C TYR A 297 15.39 -2.38 8.32
N ALA A 298 15.34 -2.96 9.51
CA ALA A 298 16.23 -4.02 9.96
C ALA A 298 15.83 -5.43 9.47
N LEU A 299 14.60 -5.62 8.98
CA LEU A 299 14.14 -6.92 8.48
C LEU A 299 14.92 -7.35 7.23
N ASP A 300 15.17 -8.65 7.10
CA ASP A 300 15.61 -9.23 5.83
C ASP A 300 14.52 -9.06 4.75
N GLU A 301 14.91 -9.10 3.47
CA GLU A 301 14.00 -8.82 2.37
C GLU A 301 12.84 -9.84 2.25
N GLU A 302 13.01 -11.09 2.68
CA GLU A 302 11.92 -12.08 2.67
C GLU A 302 10.89 -11.73 3.75
N THR A 303 11.34 -11.45 4.97
CA THR A 303 10.49 -11.06 6.09
C THR A 303 9.81 -9.71 5.85
N ALA A 304 10.55 -8.73 5.32
CA ALA A 304 9.99 -7.43 4.93
C ALA A 304 8.92 -7.56 3.82
N ARG A 305 9.13 -8.46 2.84
CA ARG A 305 8.14 -8.75 1.79
C ARG A 305 6.89 -9.41 2.36
N ARG A 306 7.05 -10.34 3.30
CA ARG A 306 5.95 -10.97 4.05
C ARG A 306 5.13 -9.92 4.78
N TYR A 307 5.79 -9.00 5.48
CA TYR A 307 5.14 -7.90 6.18
C TYR A 307 4.39 -6.96 5.22
N ARG A 308 5.03 -6.54 4.12
CA ARG A 308 4.37 -5.69 3.10
C ARG A 308 3.11 -6.33 2.54
N ARG A 309 3.09 -7.65 2.34
CA ARG A 309 1.90 -8.38 1.90
C ARG A 309 0.78 -8.33 2.95
N ALA A 310 1.11 -8.49 4.23
CA ALA A 310 0.16 -8.33 5.32
C ALA A 310 -0.41 -6.90 5.35
N CYS A 311 0.44 -5.88 5.26
CA CYS A 311 0.01 -4.49 5.17
C CYS A 311 -0.93 -4.26 3.97
N TYR A 312 -0.59 -4.81 2.80
CA TYR A 312 -1.44 -4.72 1.60
C TYR A 312 -2.84 -5.28 1.85
N TRP A 313 -2.95 -6.48 2.41
CA TRP A 313 -4.25 -7.11 2.68
C TRP A 313 -5.05 -6.38 3.75
N PHE A 314 -4.41 -5.93 4.82
CA PHE A 314 -5.06 -5.11 5.85
C PHE A 314 -5.64 -3.83 5.25
N ASN A 315 -4.82 -3.14 4.46
CA ASN A 315 -5.18 -1.91 3.78
C ASN A 315 -6.29 -2.10 2.75
N LEU A 316 -6.23 -3.19 1.99
CA LEU A 316 -7.27 -3.58 1.06
C LEU A 316 -8.58 -3.89 1.80
N GLY A 317 -8.53 -4.54 2.96
CA GLY A 317 -9.70 -4.76 3.81
C GLY A 317 -10.38 -3.45 4.22
N ASN A 318 -9.60 -2.49 4.71
CA ASN A 318 -10.12 -1.16 5.06
C ASN A 318 -10.70 -0.41 3.85
N PHE A 319 -10.09 -0.56 2.67
CA PHE A 319 -10.61 0.03 1.42
C PHE A 319 -11.93 -0.64 1.01
N LEU A 320 -11.97 -1.97 1.02
CA LEU A 320 -13.13 -2.77 0.60
C LEU A 320 -14.31 -2.63 1.54
N TYR A 321 -14.12 -2.25 2.80
CA TYR A 321 -15.20 -2.11 3.77
C TYR A 321 -16.34 -1.19 3.30
N GLY A 322 -16.05 -0.16 2.49
CA GLY A 322 -17.08 0.70 1.90
C GLY A 322 -17.83 0.09 0.70
N TYR A 323 -17.36 -1.04 0.17
CA TYR A 323 -17.88 -1.68 -1.05
C TYR A 323 -18.43 -3.08 -0.80
N SER A 324 -17.74 -3.87 0.02
CA SER A 324 -18.15 -5.20 0.41
C SER A 324 -17.64 -5.60 1.79
N GLY A 325 -18.57 -5.95 2.67
CA GLY A 325 -18.29 -6.40 4.03
C GLY A 325 -17.54 -7.74 4.02
N SER A 326 -18.01 -8.72 3.23
CA SER A 326 -17.41 -10.05 3.15
C SER A 326 -15.99 -9.98 2.58
N ALA A 327 -15.77 -9.18 1.54
CA ALA A 327 -14.44 -9.03 0.94
C ALA A 327 -13.48 -8.31 1.89
N SER A 328 -13.96 -7.29 2.62
CA SER A 328 -13.20 -6.64 3.70
C SER A 328 -12.79 -7.64 4.76
N PHE A 329 -13.75 -8.43 5.26
CA PHE A 329 -13.52 -9.44 6.29
C PHE A 329 -12.47 -10.47 5.85
N PHE A 330 -12.63 -11.01 4.64
CA PHE A 330 -11.67 -11.96 4.06
C PHE A 330 -10.26 -11.36 3.96
N ALA A 331 -10.14 -10.13 3.46
CA ALA A 331 -8.85 -9.45 3.31
C ALA A 331 -8.17 -9.21 4.66
N LEU A 332 -8.92 -8.86 5.71
CA LEU A 332 -8.36 -8.68 7.06
C LEU A 332 -7.79 -9.98 7.64
N VAL A 333 -8.47 -11.11 7.45
CA VAL A 333 -7.94 -12.42 7.84
C VAL A 333 -6.71 -12.80 7.01
N ALA A 334 -6.75 -12.56 5.69
CA ALA A 334 -5.61 -12.79 4.79
C ALA A 334 -4.37 -11.97 5.17
N ALA A 335 -4.55 -10.81 5.81
CA ALA A 335 -3.45 -10.01 6.34
C ALA A 335 -2.68 -10.75 7.44
N ILE A 336 -3.38 -11.38 8.38
CA ILE A 336 -2.77 -12.20 9.43
C ILE A 336 -2.16 -13.47 8.82
N GLU A 337 -2.90 -14.18 7.97
CA GLU A 337 -2.43 -15.39 7.30
C GLU A 337 -1.12 -15.16 6.52
N SER A 338 -0.93 -13.95 5.99
CA SER A 338 0.29 -13.57 5.30
C SER A 338 1.54 -13.55 6.17
N LEU A 339 1.41 -13.42 7.50
CA LEU A 339 2.50 -13.40 8.48
C LEU A 339 2.77 -14.77 9.10
N LEU A 340 1.86 -15.72 8.96
CA LEU A 340 2.05 -17.07 9.49
C LEU A 340 3.33 -17.69 8.90
N PRO A 341 4.02 -18.56 9.67
CA PRO A 341 5.18 -19.28 9.15
C PRO A 341 4.76 -20.05 7.90
N GLY A 342 5.27 -19.60 6.75
CA GLY A 342 5.01 -20.27 5.49
C GLY A 342 5.80 -21.58 5.44
N GLY A 343 5.12 -22.69 5.15
CA GLY A 343 5.82 -23.89 4.70
C GLY A 343 6.30 -24.86 5.77
N GLU A 344 5.51 -25.12 6.81
CA GLU A 344 5.49 -26.51 7.26
C GLU A 344 4.89 -27.33 6.12
N GLY A 345 5.78 -27.99 5.38
CA GLY A 345 5.41 -29.05 4.46
C GLY A 345 4.61 -30.12 5.23
N PRO A 346 3.85 -30.94 4.51
CA PRO A 346 3.01 -31.91 5.18
C PRO A 346 3.91 -32.86 6.00
N HIS A 347 3.56 -33.04 7.27
CA HIS A 347 4.32 -33.88 8.21
C HIS A 347 3.57 -35.19 8.44
N PRO A 348 4.28 -36.33 8.61
CA PRO A 348 3.63 -37.58 8.94
C PRO A 348 2.97 -37.47 10.33
N CYS A 349 1.68 -37.76 10.40
CA CYS A 349 0.98 -37.86 11.68
C CYS A 349 1.49 -39.06 12.47
N ALA A 350 1.80 -38.85 13.75
CA ALA A 350 2.31 -39.90 14.62
C ALA A 350 1.30 -41.06 14.83
N GLU A 351 -0.01 -40.79 14.69
CA GLU A 351 -1.05 -41.80 14.92
C GLU A 351 -1.42 -42.58 13.65
N CYS A 352 -1.57 -41.89 12.51
CA CYS A 352 -2.07 -42.53 11.28
C CYS A 352 -1.03 -42.64 10.16
N GLY A 353 0.15 -42.03 10.30
CA GLY A 353 1.22 -42.03 9.29
C GLY A 353 0.92 -41.21 8.04
N ALA A 354 -0.29 -40.65 7.88
CA ALA A 354 -0.65 -39.82 6.74
C ALA A 354 0.08 -38.47 6.78
N SER A 355 0.26 -37.85 5.62
CA SER A 355 0.89 -36.53 5.50
C SER A 355 -0.15 -35.45 5.81
N HIS A 356 -0.03 -34.80 6.97
CA HIS A 356 -0.93 -33.73 7.41
C HIS A 356 -0.29 -32.37 7.22
N TYR A 357 -1.05 -31.43 6.66
CA TYR A 357 -0.70 -30.02 6.73
C TYR A 357 -1.04 -29.47 8.12
N PRO A 358 -0.23 -28.55 8.67
CA PRO A 358 -0.61 -27.85 9.89
C PRO A 358 -1.97 -27.17 9.68
N SER A 359 -2.85 -27.30 10.66
CA SER A 359 -4.14 -26.62 10.61
C SER A 359 -3.91 -25.11 10.56
N LEU A 360 -4.25 -24.48 9.43
CA LEU A 360 -4.17 -23.03 9.25
C LEU A 360 -4.97 -22.29 10.34
N THR A 361 -6.09 -22.88 10.77
CA THR A 361 -6.88 -22.41 11.92
C THR A 361 -6.08 -22.39 13.22
N LYS A 362 -5.34 -23.48 13.52
CA LYS A 362 -4.49 -23.55 14.71
C LYS A 362 -3.36 -22.52 14.65
N ALA A 363 -2.72 -22.36 13.48
CA ALA A 363 -1.67 -21.36 13.28
C ALA A 363 -2.20 -19.92 13.45
N PHE A 364 -3.36 -19.62 12.86
CA PHE A 364 -4.05 -18.35 13.01
C PHE A 364 -4.41 -18.04 14.47
N ARG A 365 -4.94 -19.04 15.19
CA ARG A 365 -5.27 -18.89 16.61
C ARG A 365 -4.02 -18.62 17.45
N GLY A 366 -2.98 -19.43 17.29
CA GLY A 366 -1.72 -19.28 18.02
C GLY A 366 -1.06 -17.92 17.74
N PHE A 367 -1.17 -17.43 16.51
CA PHE A 367 -0.71 -16.08 16.16
C PHE A 367 -1.45 -15.00 16.94
N LEU A 368 -2.79 -15.04 16.97
CA LEU A 368 -3.58 -14.07 17.73
C LEU A 368 -3.44 -14.21 19.24
N GLU A 369 -3.21 -15.41 19.76
CA GLU A 369 -2.85 -15.64 21.17
C GLU A 369 -1.54 -14.95 21.54
N THR A 370 -0.55 -15.02 20.65
CA THR A 370 0.76 -14.43 20.86
C THR A 370 0.73 -12.90 20.79
N TYR A 371 0.08 -12.35 19.76
CA TYR A 371 0.18 -10.91 19.47
C TYR A 371 -1.03 -10.08 19.93
N VAL A 372 -2.15 -10.71 20.28
CA VAL A 372 -3.36 -10.04 20.79
C VAL A 372 -4.05 -10.90 21.89
N PRO A 373 -3.41 -11.12 23.05
CA PRO A 373 -3.87 -12.08 24.06
C PRO A 373 -5.26 -11.76 24.65
N ASP A 374 -5.67 -10.49 24.74
CA ASP A 374 -6.90 -10.07 25.43
C ASP A 374 -8.20 -10.24 24.63
N LYS A 375 -8.17 -10.87 23.45
CA LYS A 375 -9.32 -10.95 22.53
C LYS A 375 -9.82 -12.40 22.36
N PRO A 376 -10.98 -12.78 22.95
CA PRO A 376 -11.42 -14.18 23.01
C PRO A 376 -12.08 -14.71 21.73
N GLU A 377 -12.59 -13.85 20.83
CA GLU A 377 -13.47 -14.26 19.70
C GLU A 377 -12.74 -14.80 18.46
N ARG A 378 -11.54 -15.38 18.64
CA ARG A 378 -10.64 -15.79 17.53
C ARG A 378 -11.24 -16.87 16.63
N GLU A 379 -11.98 -17.82 17.21
CA GLU A 379 -12.57 -18.95 16.49
C GLU A 379 -13.71 -18.52 15.57
N ALA A 380 -14.55 -17.62 16.06
CA ALA A 380 -15.68 -17.08 15.30
C ALA A 380 -15.20 -16.38 14.03
N PHE A 381 -14.09 -15.64 14.10
CA PHE A 381 -13.55 -14.97 12.92
C PHE A 381 -13.07 -15.94 11.84
N TYR A 382 -12.38 -17.01 12.23
CA TYR A 382 -11.86 -17.97 11.26
C TYR A 382 -12.99 -18.81 10.62
N ASP A 383 -13.98 -19.24 11.41
CA ASP A 383 -15.17 -19.93 10.89
C ASP A 383 -15.93 -19.06 9.88
N LEU A 384 -16.17 -17.78 10.22
CA LEU A 384 -16.83 -16.84 9.33
C LEU A 384 -16.04 -16.63 8.03
N ARG A 385 -14.72 -16.45 8.12
CA ARG A 385 -13.86 -16.35 6.92
C ARG A 385 -13.93 -17.60 6.07
N SER A 386 -13.94 -18.78 6.67
CA SER A 386 -14.05 -20.06 5.93
C SER A 386 -15.36 -20.12 5.15
N LYS A 387 -16.48 -19.76 5.78
CA LYS A 387 -17.80 -19.72 5.14
C LYS A 387 -17.86 -18.71 3.99
N ILE A 388 -17.25 -17.53 4.16
CA ILE A 388 -17.13 -16.51 3.11
C ILE A 388 -16.29 -17.03 1.94
N ALA A 389 -15.11 -17.59 2.21
CA ALA A 389 -14.17 -18.06 1.18
C ALA A 389 -14.74 -19.20 0.34
N HIS A 390 -15.57 -20.07 0.93
CA HIS A 390 -16.26 -21.15 0.22
C HIS A 390 -17.60 -20.72 -0.41
N GLY A 391 -17.99 -19.45 -0.28
CA GLY A 391 -19.24 -18.93 -0.84
C GLY A 391 -20.50 -19.45 -0.15
N SER A 392 -20.38 -20.12 1.00
CA SER A 392 -21.52 -20.64 1.75
C SER A 392 -22.20 -19.57 2.62
N ARG A 393 -21.57 -18.40 2.76
CA ARG A 393 -22.12 -17.24 3.47
C ARG A 393 -21.59 -15.94 2.86
N LEU A 394 -22.46 -14.94 2.76
CA LEU A 394 -22.10 -13.53 2.61
C LEU A 394 -22.58 -12.76 3.83
N LEU A 395 -21.92 -11.66 4.13
CA LEU A 395 -22.40 -10.68 5.10
C LEU A 395 -23.62 -9.94 4.51
N HIS A 396 -24.55 -9.56 5.38
CA HIS A 396 -25.80 -8.91 5.00
C HIS A 396 -25.57 -7.61 4.21
N PHE A 397 -24.50 -6.88 4.52
CA PHE A 397 -24.08 -5.68 3.78
C PHE A 397 -23.95 -5.92 2.25
N ASP A 398 -23.54 -7.12 1.85
CA ASP A 398 -23.33 -7.47 0.45
C ASP A 398 -24.61 -7.93 -0.26
N LEU A 399 -25.57 -8.50 0.47
CA LEU A 399 -26.82 -9.00 -0.10
C LEU A 399 -27.79 -7.86 -0.43
N ARG A 400 -27.78 -6.76 0.36
CA ARG A 400 -28.66 -5.57 0.18
C ARG A 400 -30.13 -5.92 -0.06
N GLU A 401 -30.60 -7.03 0.50
CA GLU A 401 -31.99 -7.46 0.37
C GLU A 401 -32.95 -6.47 1.06
N GLU A 402 -32.45 -5.74 2.06
CA GLU A 402 -33.19 -4.71 2.78
C GLU A 402 -32.50 -3.33 2.68
N TRP A 403 -33.30 -2.28 2.49
CA TRP A 403 -32.84 -0.91 2.27
C TRP A 403 -32.43 -0.17 3.57
N SER A 404 -32.22 -0.88 4.67
CA SER A 404 -32.03 -0.28 6.00
C SER A 404 -30.66 -0.58 6.60
N GLU A 405 -29.85 0.47 6.75
CA GLU A 405 -28.61 0.45 7.53
C GLU A 405 -28.84 0.17 9.03
N PHE A 406 -30.09 0.17 9.48
CA PHE A 406 -30.49 -0.06 10.87
C PHE A 406 -30.92 -1.50 11.18
N HIS A 407 -30.74 -2.43 10.24
CA HIS A 407 -31.02 -3.83 10.53
C HIS A 407 -30.04 -4.34 11.61
N PRO A 408 -30.49 -5.00 12.70
CA PRO A 408 -29.61 -5.42 13.81
C PRO A 408 -28.43 -6.29 13.36
N VAL A 409 -28.65 -7.20 12.40
CA VAL A 409 -27.58 -8.04 11.84
C VAL A 409 -26.49 -7.20 11.17
N SER A 410 -26.87 -6.13 10.47
CA SER A 410 -25.89 -5.22 9.85
C SER A 410 -25.05 -4.50 10.90
N ALA A 411 -25.65 -4.09 12.02
CA ALA A 411 -24.94 -3.45 13.13
C ALA A 411 -23.98 -4.42 13.84
N ASP A 412 -24.39 -5.68 14.01
CA ASP A 412 -23.54 -6.72 14.59
C ASP A 412 -22.36 -7.08 13.66
N GLU A 413 -22.61 -7.27 12.37
CA GLU A 413 -21.56 -7.56 11.38
C GLU A 413 -20.57 -6.40 11.25
N ASP A 414 -21.07 -5.17 11.24
CA ASP A 414 -20.25 -3.97 11.26
C ASP A 414 -19.35 -3.91 12.51
N THR A 415 -19.92 -4.21 13.68
CA THR A 415 -19.17 -4.29 14.94
C THR A 415 -18.08 -5.35 14.86
N GLN A 416 -18.38 -6.54 14.31
CA GLN A 416 -17.42 -7.63 14.11
C GLN A 416 -16.29 -7.23 13.16
N ILE A 417 -16.60 -6.58 12.02
CA ILE A 417 -15.56 -6.11 11.09
C ILE A 417 -14.67 -5.07 11.77
N ARG A 418 -15.26 -4.09 12.47
CA ARG A 418 -14.48 -3.10 13.21
C ARG A 418 -13.57 -3.77 14.24
N GLN A 419 -14.09 -4.69 15.04
CA GLN A 419 -13.28 -5.45 16.00
C GLN A 419 -12.13 -6.21 15.32
N LEU A 420 -12.38 -6.86 14.19
CA LEU A 420 -11.36 -7.55 13.40
C LEU A 420 -10.32 -6.56 12.85
N GLN A 421 -10.73 -5.39 12.34
CA GLN A 421 -9.81 -4.33 11.88
C GLN A 421 -8.87 -3.87 13.01
N GLY A 422 -9.41 -3.58 14.19
CA GLY A 422 -8.62 -3.19 15.36
C GLY A 422 -7.66 -4.30 15.79
N MET A 423 -8.15 -5.54 15.85
CA MET A 423 -7.34 -6.70 16.19
C MET A 423 -6.21 -6.94 15.19
N CYS A 424 -6.48 -6.92 13.88
CA CYS A 424 -5.46 -7.08 12.84
C CYS A 424 -4.41 -5.99 12.94
N ARG A 425 -4.79 -4.73 13.18
CA ARG A 425 -3.85 -3.62 13.34
C ARG A 425 -2.89 -3.87 14.51
N VAL A 426 -3.41 -4.17 15.69
CA VAL A 426 -2.61 -4.48 16.89
C VAL A 426 -1.69 -5.68 16.62
N ALA A 427 -2.23 -6.75 16.03
CA ALA A 427 -1.46 -7.93 15.63
C ALA A 427 -0.27 -7.59 14.71
N LEU A 428 -0.49 -6.78 13.67
CA LEU A 428 0.56 -6.39 12.71
C LEU A 428 1.63 -5.49 13.35
N VAL A 429 1.26 -4.63 14.30
CA VAL A 429 2.20 -3.78 15.05
C VAL A 429 3.03 -4.63 16.00
N ASN A 430 2.38 -5.47 16.83
CA ASN A 430 3.04 -6.31 17.82
C ASN A 430 3.95 -7.36 17.17
N TRP A 431 3.52 -7.95 16.04
CA TRP A 431 4.37 -8.87 15.28
C TRP A 431 5.65 -8.20 14.80
N LEU A 432 5.56 -6.96 14.31
CA LEU A 432 6.73 -6.22 13.84
C LEU A 432 7.67 -5.91 14.99
N LEU A 433 7.15 -5.37 16.10
CA LEU A 433 7.97 -5.06 17.28
C LEU A 433 8.72 -6.29 17.81
N ALA A 434 8.09 -7.47 17.79
CA ALA A 434 8.72 -8.72 18.21
C ALA A 434 9.90 -9.15 17.31
N GLN A 435 10.02 -8.62 16.09
CA GLN A 435 11.19 -8.87 15.23
C GLN A 435 12.41 -8.05 15.64
N GLY A 436 12.22 -6.94 16.37
CA GLY A 436 13.31 -6.04 16.79
C GLY A 436 13.89 -6.38 18.16
N THR A 437 13.25 -7.26 18.93
CA THR A 437 13.67 -7.66 20.28
C THR A 437 14.59 -8.90 20.31
N GLY A 438 15.09 -9.33 19.15
CA GLY A 438 15.86 -10.57 18.96
C GLY A 438 17.35 -10.37 18.73
#